data_AF-E6VUB5-F1
#
_entry.id   AF-E6VUB5-F1
#
_cell.length_a   1.000
_cell.length_b   1.000
_cell.length_c   1.000
_cell.angle_alpha   90.00
_cell.angle_beta   90.00
_cell.angle_gamma   90.00
#
_symmetry.space_group_name_H-M   'P 1'
#
loop_
_entity.id
_entity.type
_entity.pdbx_description
1 polymer ?
#
loop_
_entity_poly.entity_id
_entity_poly.type
_entity_poly.pdbx_seq_one_letter_code
_entity_poly.pdbx_strand_id
1 'polypeptide(L)'
;MAKVAQMLDEKESRVRSVVYGKQRVPEDFLIKFVQVFQVDANWLLLGVGEPPKPELTSVEAALLDNFRHCPTDEQDAIIKTSALLAQRPGKKNLKNAG
;
A
#
# COMPACT_ATOMS: atom_id res chain seq x y z
N MET A 1 10.15 11.21 -6.84
CA MET A 1 11.11 10.24 -7.41
C MET A 1 12.40 10.16 -6.60
N ALA A 2 12.89 11.27 -6.03
CA ALA A 2 14.05 11.29 -5.12
C ALA A 2 14.10 10.17 -4.05
N LYS A 3 13.01 9.93 -3.30
CA LYS A 3 12.98 8.86 -2.27
C LYS A 3 13.21 7.46 -2.84
N VAL A 4 12.57 7.15 -3.97
CA VAL A 4 12.72 5.85 -4.66
C VAL A 4 14.13 5.71 -5.24
N ALA A 5 14.69 6.79 -5.80
CA ALA A 5 16.06 6.80 -6.31
C ALA A 5 17.08 6.56 -5.19
N GLN A 6 16.87 7.16 -4.01
CA GLN A 6 17.69 6.91 -2.84
C GLN A 6 17.57 5.46 -2.34
N MET A 7 16.35 4.91 -2.27
CA MET A 7 16.12 3.52 -1.85
C MET A 7 16.79 2.49 -2.78
N LEU A 8 16.81 2.77 -4.08
CA LEU A 8 17.42 1.91 -5.10
C LEU A 8 18.93 2.16 -5.28
N ASP A 9 19.51 3.13 -4.57
CA ASP A 9 20.87 3.63 -4.79
C ASP A 9 21.12 3.93 -6.29
N GLU A 10 20.27 4.79 -6.86
CA GLU A 10 20.26 5.15 -8.28
C GLU A 10 20.13 6.65 -8.52
N LYS A 11 20.56 7.08 -9.71
CA LYS A 11 20.32 8.46 -10.16
C LYS A 11 18.83 8.67 -10.42
N GLU A 12 18.27 9.77 -9.90
CA GLU A 12 16.85 10.10 -10.09
C GLU A 12 16.46 10.19 -11.58
N SER A 13 17.37 10.67 -12.44
CA SER A 13 17.17 10.70 -13.89
C SER A 13 16.97 9.31 -14.50
N ARG A 14 17.73 8.31 -14.05
CA ARG A 14 17.64 6.92 -14.53
C ARG A 14 16.33 6.29 -14.08
N VAL A 15 15.94 6.47 -12.81
CA VAL A 15 14.64 6.01 -12.28
C VAL A 15 13.49 6.63 -13.07
N ARG A 16 13.54 7.94 -13.35
CA ARG A 16 12.52 8.60 -14.18
C ARG A 16 12.46 8.03 -15.59
N SER A 17 13.60 7.79 -16.24
CA SER A 17 13.60 7.20 -17.60
C SER A 17 12.95 5.83 -17.65
N VAL A 18 13.16 5.00 -16.62
CA VAL A 18 12.53 3.68 -16.51
C VAL A 18 11.03 3.80 -16.22
N VAL A 19 10.62 4.60 -15.23
CA VAL A 19 9.21 4.75 -14.83
C VAL A 19 8.34 5.34 -15.94
N TYR A 20 8.87 6.33 -16.68
CA TYR A 20 8.14 6.96 -17.78
C TYR A 20 8.29 6.22 -19.12
N GLY A 21 8.87 5.01 -19.13
CA GLY A 21 9.00 4.17 -20.32
C GLY A 21 9.94 4.72 -21.40
N LYS A 22 10.77 5.73 -21.08
CA LYS A 22 11.82 6.23 -21.98
C LYS A 22 12.95 5.21 -22.14
N GLN A 23 13.13 4.35 -21.15
CA GLN A 23 14.07 3.25 -21.13
C GLN A 23 13.34 1.97 -20.73
N ARG A 24 13.62 0.86 -21.42
CA ARG A 24 13.16 -0.47 -20.99
C ARG A 24 13.76 -0.79 -19.62
N VAL A 25 12.96 -1.38 -18.72
CA VAL A 25 13.41 -1.76 -17.37
C VAL A 25 14.67 -2.63 -17.46
N PRO A 26 15.82 -2.16 -16.93
CA PRO A 26 17.04 -2.94 -16.87
C PRO A 26 16.92 -4.12 -15.91
N GLU A 27 17.72 -5.17 -16.12
CA GLU A 27 17.73 -6.34 -15.22
C GLU A 27 18.14 -5.98 -13.79
N ASP A 28 19.13 -5.11 -13.62
CA ASP A 28 19.57 -4.65 -12.30
C ASP A 28 18.46 -3.91 -11.54
N PHE A 29 17.56 -3.22 -12.25
CA PHE A 29 16.38 -2.61 -11.63
C PHE A 29 15.42 -3.66 -11.09
N LEU A 30 15.19 -4.76 -11.82
CA LEU A 30 14.34 -5.86 -11.35
C LEU A 30 14.88 -6.47 -10.06
N ILE A 31 16.19 -6.73 -10.01
CA ILE A 31 16.87 -7.25 -8.81
C ILE A 31 16.70 -6.28 -7.64
N LYS A 32 16.94 -4.99 -7.87
CA LYS A 32 16.78 -3.97 -6.83
C LYS A 32 15.34 -3.86 -6.33
N PHE A 33 14.34 -3.99 -7.21
CA PHE A 33 12.94 -3.97 -6.79
C PHE A 33 12.59 -5.15 -5.86
N VAL A 34 13.06 -6.35 -6.22
CA VAL A 34 12.86 -7.55 -5.39
C VAL A 34 13.54 -7.40 -4.03
N GLN A 35 14.79 -6.93 -4.00
CA GLN A 35 15.56 -6.83 -2.75
C GLN A 35 15.12 -5.68 -1.83
N VAL A 36 14.89 -4.49 -2.38
CA VAL A 36 14.62 -3.29 -1.60
C VAL A 36 13.17 -3.26 -1.11
N PHE A 37 12.22 -3.70 -1.95
CA PHE A 37 10.80 -3.67 -1.61
C PHE A 37 10.26 -5.03 -1.18
N GLN A 38 11.11 -6.07 -1.13
CA GLN A 38 10.71 -7.44 -0.75
C GLN A 38 9.51 -7.93 -1.59
N VAL A 39 9.51 -7.58 -2.88
CA VAL A 39 8.43 -7.90 -3.82
C VAL A 39 8.66 -9.28 -4.42
N ASP A 40 7.60 -10.06 -4.52
CA ASP A 40 7.61 -11.35 -5.23
C ASP A 40 7.99 -11.16 -6.71
N ALA A 41 9.00 -11.90 -7.18
CA ALA A 41 9.51 -11.78 -8.54
C ALA A 41 8.52 -12.28 -9.61
N ASN A 42 7.72 -13.30 -9.32
CA ASN A 42 6.68 -13.77 -10.23
C ASN A 42 5.58 -12.70 -10.35
N TRP A 43 5.22 -12.06 -9.24
CA TRP A 43 4.23 -10.98 -9.27
C TRP A 43 4.75 -9.80 -10.10
N LEU A 44 6.01 -9.42 -9.88
CA LEU A 44 6.66 -8.31 -10.59
C LEU A 44 6.73 -8.54 -12.11
N LEU A 45 7.03 -9.77 -12.55
CA LEU A 45 7.31 -10.07 -13.95
C LEU A 45 6.09 -10.57 -14.73
N LEU A 46 5.22 -11.34 -14.09
CA LEU A 46 4.16 -12.10 -14.74
C LEU A 46 2.76 -11.69 -14.25
N GLY A 47 2.67 -10.89 -13.19
CA GLY A 47 1.40 -10.51 -12.55
C GLY A 47 0.73 -11.66 -11.79
N VAL A 48 1.46 -12.73 -11.50
CA VAL A 48 0.98 -13.90 -10.74
C VAL A 48 1.83 -14.09 -9.48
N GLY A 49 1.26 -14.53 -8.37
CA GLY A 49 1.97 -14.66 -7.09
C GLY A 49 1.50 -13.62 -6.07
N GLU A 50 2.28 -13.40 -5.01
CA GLU A 50 1.88 -12.51 -3.92
C GLU A 50 2.14 -11.03 -4.28
N PRO A 51 1.10 -10.18 -4.36
CA PRO A 51 1.32 -8.75 -4.50
C PRO A 51 2.03 -8.18 -3.26
N PRO A 52 2.73 -7.04 -3.39
CA PRO A 52 3.29 -6.34 -2.24
C PRO A 52 2.20 -6.11 -1.20
N LYS A 53 2.41 -6.63 0.01
CA LYS A 53 1.51 -6.45 1.14
C LYS A 53 1.75 -5.06 1.72
N PRO A 54 0.70 -4.25 1.96
CA PRO A 54 0.88 -2.99 2.65
C PRO A 54 1.48 -3.24 4.04
N GLU A 55 2.46 -2.43 4.43
CA GLU A 55 2.94 -2.40 5.81
C GLU A 55 1.82 -1.88 6.71
N LEU A 56 1.31 -2.75 7.58
CA LEU A 56 0.31 -2.37 8.57
C LEU A 56 1.01 -1.78 9.79
N THR A 57 0.45 -0.69 10.33
CA THR A 57 0.78 -0.24 11.68
C THR A 57 0.44 -1.32 12.71
N SER A 58 1.01 -1.25 13.90
CA SER A 58 0.70 -2.19 14.99
C SER A 58 -0.81 -2.24 15.32
N VAL A 59 -1.49 -1.10 15.22
CA VAL A 59 -2.94 -0.99 15.43
C VAL A 59 -3.71 -1.70 14.29
N GLU A 60 -3.35 -1.44 13.04
CA GLU A 60 -4.00 -2.10 11.89
C GLU A 60 -3.77 -3.61 11.90
N ALA A 61 -2.57 -4.05 12.24
CA ALA A 61 -2.25 -5.47 12.37
C ALA A 61 -3.10 -6.14 13.46
N ALA A 62 -3.21 -5.52 14.65
CA ALA A 62 -4.04 -6.03 15.74
C ALA A 62 -5.53 -6.05 15.39
N LEU A 63 -6.04 -5.00 14.71
CA LEU A 63 -7.42 -4.97 14.23
C LEU A 63 -7.70 -6.10 13.24
N LEU A 64 -6.80 -6.32 12.29
CA LEU A 64 -6.92 -7.39 11.31
C LEU A 64 -6.85 -8.77 11.96
N ASP A 65 -5.94 -8.96 12.93
CA ASP A 65 -5.80 -10.20 13.68
C ASP A 65 -7.06 -10.52 14.49
N ASN A 66 -7.57 -9.54 15.25
CA ASN A 66 -8.82 -9.68 16.01
C ASN A 66 -10.01 -10.02 15.09
N PHE A 67 -10.12 -9.33 13.96
CA PHE A 67 -11.19 -9.58 12.98
C PHE A 67 -11.12 -10.99 12.40
N ARG A 68 -9.93 -11.52 12.12
CA ARG A 68 -9.76 -12.87 11.56
C ARG A 68 -10.08 -13.99 12.54
N HIS A 69 -9.98 -13.73 13.84
CA HIS A 69 -10.15 -14.73 14.88
C HIS A 69 -11.48 -14.63 15.65
N CYS A 70 -12.27 -13.58 15.46
CA CYS A 70 -13.59 -13.49 16.07
C CYS A 70 -14.66 -14.28 15.31
N PRO A 71 -15.75 -14.71 15.98
CA PRO A 71 -16.90 -15.37 15.35
C PRO A 71 -17.53 -14.56 14.19
N THR A 72 -18.20 -15.25 13.27
CA THR A 72 -18.74 -14.63 12.04
C THR A 72 -19.77 -13.53 12.32
N ASP A 73 -20.62 -13.69 13.33
CA ASP A 73 -21.61 -12.67 13.73
C ASP A 73 -20.94 -11.40 14.28
N GLU A 74 -19.81 -11.53 14.97
CA GLU A 74 -19.00 -10.39 15.41
C GLU A 74 -18.28 -9.71 14.23
N GLN A 75 -17.78 -10.48 13.26
CA GLN A 75 -17.22 -9.93 12.01
C GLN A 75 -18.24 -9.08 11.26
N ASP A 76 -19.47 -9.58 11.12
CA ASP A 76 -20.56 -8.85 10.47
C ASP A 76 -20.88 -7.52 11.20
N ALA A 77 -20.88 -7.53 12.53
CA ALA A 77 -21.07 -6.33 13.33
C ALA A 77 -19.95 -5.30 13.09
N ILE A 78 -18.69 -5.74 13.00
CA ILE A 78 -17.54 -4.88 12.69
C ILE A 78 -17.68 -4.27 11.29
N ILE A 79 -18.00 -5.08 10.27
CA ILE A 79 -18.17 -4.61 8.88
C ILE A 79 -19.29 -3.57 8.79
N LYS A 80 -20.44 -3.86 9.39
CA LYS A 80 -21.59 -2.95 9.36
C LYS A 80 -21.27 -1.62 10.04
N THR A 81 -20.61 -1.69 11.19
CA THR A 81 -20.24 -0.50 11.96
C THR A 81 -19.19 0.33 11.23
N SER A 82 -18.15 -0.30 10.67
CA SER A 82 -17.11 0.41 9.91
C SER A 82 -17.68 1.12 8.69
N ALA A 83 -18.58 0.47 7.94
CA ALA A 83 -19.25 1.05 6.79
C ALA A 83 -20.09 2.29 7.15
N LEU A 84 -20.84 2.24 8.27
CA LEU A 84 -21.62 3.37 8.76
C LEU A 84 -20.74 4.56 9.18
N LEU A 85 -19.61 4.28 9.83
CA LEU A 85 -18.66 5.32 10.25
C LEU A 85 -17.96 5.98 9.06
N ALA A 86 -17.59 5.21 8.04
CA ALA A 86 -16.94 5.73 6.84
C ALA A 86 -17.83 6.68 6.02
N GLN A 87 -19.16 6.49 6.07
CA GLN A 87 -20.13 7.32 5.36
C GLN A 87 -20.49 8.62 6.09
N ARG A 88 -20.11 8.77 7.37
CA ARG A 88 -20.43 9.98 8.13
C ARG A 88 -19.53 11.14 7.69
N PRO A 89 -20.09 12.23 7.13
CA PRO A 89 -19.29 13.41 6.86
C PRO A 89 -18.76 13.96 8.19
N GLY A 90 -17.44 14.12 8.29
CA GLY A 90 -16.81 14.76 9.44
C GLY A 90 -17.46 16.11 9.71
N LYS A 91 -17.73 16.45 10.97
CA LYS A 91 -18.32 17.73 11.39
C LYS A 91 -17.52 18.89 10.76
N LYS A 92 -17.98 19.44 9.63
CA LYS A 92 -17.60 20.79 9.21
C LYS A 92 -18.12 21.71 10.29
N ASN A 93 -17.22 22.47 10.90
CA ASN A 93 -17.51 23.40 11.98
C ASN A 93 -18.73 24.27 11.61
N LEU A 94 -19.86 24.04 12.30
CA LEU A 94 -20.95 25.00 12.45
C LEU A 94 -20.44 26.16 13.31
N LYS A 95 -19.55 26.98 12.73
CA LYS A 95 -19.26 28.32 13.19
C LYS A 95 -19.30 29.19 11.94
N ASN A 96 -20.49 29.70 11.67
CA ASN A 96 -20.79 31.01 11.11
C ASN A 96 -22.31 31.15 11.16
N ALA A 97 -22.80 31.38 12.39
CA ALA A 97 -23.97 32.21 12.58
C ALA A 97 -23.49 33.66 12.39
N GLY A 98 -24.14 34.37 11.48
CA GLY A 98 -23.93 35.77 11.16
C GLY A 98 -25.03 36.21 10.22
#